data_AF-A0A8C6SEB4-F1
#
_entry.id   AF-A0A8C6SEB4-F1
#
_cell.length_a   1.000
_cell.length_b   1.000
_cell.length_c   1.000
_cell.angle_alpha   90.00
_cell.angle_beta   90.00
_cell.angle_gamma   90.00
#
_symmetry.space_group_name_H-M   'P 1'
#
loop_
_entity.id
_entity.type
_entity.pdbx_description
1 polymer ?
#
loop_
_entity_poly.entity_id
_entity_poly.type
_entity_poly.pdbx_seq_one_letter_code
_entity_poly.pdbx_strand_id
1 'polypeptide(L)'
;NVAVSIYVVRGAIPPACILCSNKCCSSRYITKIVIMADVVDEKIKNYKTAPFDARFPNTNQSRNCFQNYLDYHRCNKALAAKDMDVTPCDWYQRVYKSICPLTWVNSWDEGVENGSFAGKV
;
A
#
# COMPACT_ATOMS: atom_id res chain seq x y z
N ASN A 1 -3.36 -19.62 44.16
CA ASN A 1 -4.47 -20.31 43.47
C ASN A 1 -5.14 -19.36 42.51
N VAL A 2 -5.31 -19.78 41.25
CA VAL A 2 -6.41 -19.45 40.29
C VAL A 2 -6.75 -17.94 40.14
N ALA A 3 -6.44 -17.18 39.08
CA ALA A 3 -6.49 -17.33 37.61
C ALA A 3 -7.63 -16.50 36.94
N VAL A 4 -7.21 -15.64 35.99
CA VAL A 4 -7.88 -15.23 34.74
C VAL A 4 -9.27 -14.54 34.76
N SER A 5 -9.29 -13.27 34.30
CA SER A 5 -10.19 -12.74 33.25
C SER A 5 -9.73 -11.32 32.82
N ILE A 6 -9.31 -11.10 31.56
CA ILE A 6 -10.14 -10.61 30.41
C ILE A 6 -10.48 -9.11 30.57
N TYR A 7 -10.10 -8.16 29.68
CA TYR A 7 -9.55 -8.17 28.30
C TYR A 7 -8.48 -7.06 28.06
N VAL A 8 -7.88 -7.03 26.85
CA VAL A 8 -7.05 -5.94 26.26
C VAL A 8 -7.74 -5.38 25.01
N VAL A 9 -7.95 -4.06 24.87
CA VAL A 9 -7.81 -3.31 23.59
C VAL A 9 -7.69 -1.79 23.80
N ARG A 10 -7.00 -1.08 22.88
CA ARG A 10 -7.00 0.39 22.63
C ARG A 10 -6.45 1.24 23.79
N GLY A 11 -5.14 1.47 23.93
CA GLY A 11 -4.13 1.66 22.87
C GLY A 11 -3.78 3.16 22.78
N ALA A 12 -3.31 3.77 23.87
CA ALA A 12 -1.89 3.82 24.23
C ALA A 12 -1.07 4.71 23.26
N ILE A 13 -1.16 6.03 23.49
CA ILE A 13 -0.11 6.98 23.10
C ILE A 13 1.11 6.63 23.97
N PRO A 14 2.23 6.14 23.43
CA PRO A 14 3.42 5.91 24.25
C PRO A 14 4.00 7.25 24.70
N PRO A 15 4.47 7.37 25.96
CA PRO A 15 5.10 8.60 26.43
C PRO A 15 6.39 8.86 25.65
N ALA A 16 6.71 10.13 25.46
CA ALA A 16 7.86 10.55 24.67
C ALA A 16 9.22 10.11 25.27
N CYS A 17 10.23 10.03 24.39
CA CYS A 17 11.66 10.09 24.71
C CYS A 17 12.34 8.84 25.31
N ILE A 18 12.24 7.71 24.60
CA ILE A 18 13.27 6.66 24.58
C ILE A 18 13.39 6.25 23.09
N LEU A 19 14.45 6.52 22.32
CA LEU A 19 15.72 7.23 22.52
C LEU A 19 15.93 8.28 21.39
N CYS A 20 17.03 9.04 21.40
CA CYS A 20 17.43 9.90 20.27
C CYS A 20 18.93 9.83 20.01
N SER A 21 19.33 9.13 18.95
CA SER A 21 20.70 9.16 18.41
C SER A 21 20.70 9.73 16.99
N ASN A 22 21.07 11.01 16.89
CA ASN A 22 21.52 11.73 15.68
C ASN A 22 20.56 11.93 14.49
N LYS A 23 19.26 11.64 14.60
CA LYS A 23 18.26 12.26 13.69
C LYS A 23 17.05 12.77 14.46
N CYS A 24 16.87 14.09 14.44
CA CYS A 24 15.61 14.73 14.79
C CYS A 24 14.55 14.32 13.76
N CYS A 25 13.91 13.16 13.98
CA CYS A 25 12.88 12.64 13.10
C CYS A 25 11.65 13.54 13.25
N SER A 26 11.53 14.51 12.34
CA SER A 26 10.54 15.58 12.41
C SER A 26 9.15 15.04 12.73
N SER A 27 8.58 15.47 13.86
CA SER A 27 7.23 15.10 14.31
C SER A 27 6.16 15.28 13.20
N ARG A 28 6.40 16.25 12.31
CA ARG A 28 5.59 16.57 11.12
C ARG A 28 5.61 15.51 10.02
N TYR A 29 6.56 14.58 10.02
CA TYR A 29 6.67 13.49 9.05
C TYR A 29 5.84 12.27 9.48
N ILE A 30 5.86 11.92 10.77
CA ILE A 30 5.03 10.84 11.32
C ILE A 30 3.53 11.18 11.20
N THR A 31 3.12 12.40 11.55
CA THR A 31 1.71 12.83 11.37
C THR A 31 1.23 12.72 9.93
N LYS A 32 2.08 13.04 8.94
CA LYS A 32 1.72 12.90 7.52
C LYS A 32 1.56 11.45 7.07
N ILE A 33 2.35 10.51 7.60
CA ILE A 33 2.23 9.09 7.26
C ILE A 33 0.92 8.51 7.79
N VAL A 34 0.59 8.78 9.06
CA VAL A 34 -0.64 8.28 9.70
C VAL A 34 -1.88 8.80 8.95
N ILE A 35 -1.94 10.11 8.67
CA ILE A 35 -3.08 10.72 7.93
C ILE A 35 -3.25 10.11 6.52
N MET A 36 -2.17 9.67 5.86
CA MET A 36 -2.29 9.00 4.54
C MET A 36 -2.77 7.56 4.65
N ALA A 37 -2.41 6.83 5.70
CA ALA A 37 -2.94 5.49 5.95
C ALA A 37 -4.45 5.54 6.23
N ASP A 38 -4.89 6.37 7.19
CA ASP A 38 -6.30 6.51 7.58
C ASP A 38 -7.21 6.83 6.38
N VAL A 39 -6.78 7.75 5.50
CA VAL A 39 -7.53 8.19 4.31
C VAL A 39 -7.54 7.12 3.21
N VAL A 40 -6.54 6.24 3.13
CA VAL A 40 -6.56 5.11 2.19
C VAL A 40 -7.49 4.00 2.70
N ASP A 41 -7.50 3.76 4.01
CA ASP A 41 -8.35 2.78 4.68
C ASP A 41 -9.85 3.02 4.45
N GLU A 42 -10.31 4.26 4.59
CA GLU A 42 -11.71 4.64 4.32
C GLU A 42 -12.09 4.49 2.84
N LYS A 43 -11.15 4.76 1.92
CA LYS A 43 -11.34 4.56 0.48
C LYS A 43 -11.39 3.08 0.11
N ILE A 44 -10.59 2.25 0.78
CA ILE A 44 -10.60 0.80 0.62
C ILE A 44 -11.93 0.21 1.10
N LYS A 45 -12.43 0.65 2.27
CA LYS A 45 -13.72 0.18 2.84
C LYS A 45 -14.91 0.50 1.92
N ASN A 46 -14.90 1.64 1.24
CA ASN A 46 -15.96 2.08 0.33
C ASN A 46 -15.69 1.76 -1.16
N TYR A 47 -14.66 0.96 -1.47
CA TYR A 47 -14.26 0.66 -2.84
C TYR A 47 -15.31 -0.22 -3.55
N LYS A 48 -15.78 0.22 -4.72
CA LYS A 48 -16.68 -0.56 -5.60
C LYS A 48 -16.04 -0.95 -6.92
N THR A 49 -15.33 -0.02 -7.54
CA THR A 49 -14.61 -0.17 -8.81
C THR A 49 -13.52 0.91 -8.89
N ALA A 50 -12.63 0.83 -9.87
CA ALA A 50 -11.62 1.83 -10.08
C ALA A 50 -12.25 3.19 -10.45
N PRO A 51 -11.86 4.30 -9.78
CA PRO A 51 -12.34 5.62 -10.14
C PRO A 51 -11.73 6.10 -11.48
N PHE A 52 -12.35 7.11 -12.08
CA PHE A 52 -11.78 7.79 -13.24
C PHE A 52 -10.43 8.44 -12.90
N ASP A 53 -9.40 8.14 -13.70
CA ASP A 53 -8.08 8.74 -13.59
C ASP A 53 -7.86 9.73 -14.75
N ALA A 54 -7.77 11.02 -14.42
CA ALA A 54 -7.56 12.09 -15.39
C ALA A 54 -6.22 12.00 -16.15
N ARG A 55 -5.26 11.18 -15.69
CA ARG A 55 -4.02 10.86 -16.44
C ARG A 55 -4.29 9.94 -17.64
N PHE A 56 -5.39 9.20 -17.62
CA PHE A 56 -5.77 8.21 -18.64
C PHE A 56 -7.21 8.45 -19.12
N PRO A 57 -7.54 9.62 -19.70
CA PRO A 57 -8.92 9.99 -20.06
C PRO A 57 -9.47 9.26 -21.30
N ASN A 58 -8.59 8.61 -22.08
CA ASN A 58 -8.93 7.96 -23.34
C ASN A 58 -9.53 6.56 -23.13
N THR A 59 -10.30 6.07 -24.11
CA THR A 59 -10.91 4.71 -24.07
C THR A 59 -9.88 3.58 -23.90
N ASN A 60 -8.64 3.77 -24.37
CA ASN A 60 -7.58 2.77 -24.20
C ASN A 60 -6.96 2.83 -22.78
N GLN A 61 -7.44 1.96 -21.90
CA GLN A 61 -7.01 1.86 -20.50
C GLN A 61 -5.77 0.98 -20.26
N SER A 62 -5.11 0.46 -21.32
CA SER A 62 -3.95 -0.43 -21.19
C SER A 62 -2.81 0.17 -20.35
N ARG A 63 -2.56 1.48 -20.52
CA ARG A 63 -1.53 2.21 -19.73
C ARG A 63 -1.94 2.42 -18.27
N ASN A 64 -3.23 2.57 -17.98
CA ASN A 64 -3.75 2.69 -16.62
C ASN A 64 -3.57 1.37 -15.85
N CYS A 65 -3.98 0.25 -16.47
CA CYS A 65 -3.74 -1.10 -15.95
C CYS A 65 -2.25 -1.33 -15.63
N PHE A 66 -1.37 -1.17 -16.63
CA PHE A 66 0.06 -1.47 -16.47
C PHE A 66 0.75 -0.56 -15.44
N GLN A 67 0.36 0.72 -15.37
CA GLN A 67 0.92 1.65 -14.38
C GLN A 67 0.53 1.25 -12.95
N ASN A 68 -0.73 0.89 -12.67
CA ASN A 68 -1.15 0.47 -11.33
C ASN A 68 -0.53 -0.86 -10.91
N TYR A 69 -0.32 -1.79 -11.85
CA TYR A 69 0.45 -3.02 -11.58
C TYR A 69 1.88 -2.69 -11.14
N LEU A 70 2.60 -1.87 -11.92
CA LEU A 70 3.95 -1.43 -11.54
C LEU A 70 3.99 -0.70 -10.19
N ASP A 71 3.04 0.20 -9.94
CA ASP A 71 3.00 1.00 -8.72
C ASP A 71 2.71 0.13 -7.48
N TYR A 72 1.91 -0.94 -7.60
CA TYR A 72 1.73 -1.93 -6.54
C TYR A 72 3.05 -2.62 -6.15
N HIS A 73 3.77 -3.22 -7.12
CA HIS A 73 5.03 -3.92 -6.82
C HIS A 73 6.12 -2.96 -6.29
N ARG A 74 6.22 -1.75 -6.84
CA ARG A 74 7.15 -0.71 -6.35
C ARG A 74 6.81 -0.25 -4.94
N CYS A 75 5.53 -0.05 -4.66
CA CYS A 75 5.04 0.35 -3.33
C CYS A 75 5.41 -0.73 -2.31
N ASN A 76 5.05 -1.99 -2.56
CA ASN A 76 5.39 -3.11 -1.70
C ASN A 76 6.90 -3.21 -1.46
N LYS A 77 7.72 -3.15 -2.52
CA LYS A 77 9.18 -3.20 -2.42
C LYS A 77 9.76 -2.03 -1.60
N ALA A 78 9.23 -0.82 -1.79
CA ALA A 78 9.70 0.38 -1.09
C ALA A 78 9.26 0.48 0.37
N LEU A 79 8.15 -0.15 0.75
CA LEU A 79 7.67 -0.22 2.14
C LEU A 79 8.25 -1.41 2.90
N ALA A 80 8.35 -2.59 2.26
CA ALA A 80 9.04 -3.75 2.82
C ALA A 80 10.52 -3.48 3.08
N ALA A 81 11.22 -2.78 2.19
CA ALA A 81 12.62 -2.36 2.41
C ALA A 81 12.80 -1.29 3.52
N LYS A 82 11.73 -0.87 4.19
CA LYS A 82 11.72 0.09 5.30
C LYS A 82 11.01 -0.45 6.55
N ASP A 83 10.58 -1.72 6.53
CA ASP A 83 9.78 -2.35 7.58
C ASP A 83 8.52 -1.53 7.96
N MET A 84 7.90 -0.87 6.97
CA MET A 84 6.68 -0.07 7.15
C MET A 84 5.44 -0.84 6.66
N ASP A 85 4.28 -0.46 7.19
CA ASP A 85 3.00 -1.08 6.82
C ASP A 85 2.70 -0.96 5.32
N VAL A 86 2.24 -2.06 4.71
CA VAL A 86 1.96 -2.21 3.29
C VAL A 86 0.50 -1.93 2.92
N THR A 87 -0.39 -1.71 3.89
CA THR A 87 -1.80 -1.33 3.63
C THR A 87 -2.00 -0.19 2.62
N PRO A 88 -1.11 0.84 2.49
CA PRO A 88 -1.32 1.87 1.47
C PRO A 88 -1.20 1.35 0.03
N CYS A 89 -0.51 0.23 -0.18
CA CYS A 89 -0.32 -0.39 -1.50
C CYS A 89 -1.55 -1.18 -1.98
N ASP A 90 -2.43 -1.62 -1.06
CA ASP A 90 -3.64 -2.39 -1.39
C ASP A 90 -4.62 -1.62 -2.28
N TRP A 91 -4.57 -0.29 -2.23
CA TRP A 91 -5.29 0.57 -3.17
C TRP A 91 -4.93 0.25 -4.62
N TYR A 92 -3.64 0.22 -4.96
CA TYR A 92 -3.17 -0.12 -6.31
C TYR A 92 -3.55 -1.55 -6.69
N GLN A 93 -3.49 -2.48 -5.71
CA GLN A 93 -3.88 -3.86 -5.92
C GLN A 93 -5.34 -4.00 -6.39
N ARG A 94 -6.26 -3.28 -5.74
CA ARG A 94 -7.68 -3.25 -6.12
C ARG A 94 -7.89 -2.61 -7.49
N VAL A 95 -7.18 -1.52 -7.78
CA VAL A 95 -7.30 -0.80 -9.06
C VAL A 95 -6.81 -1.65 -10.23
N TYR A 96 -5.62 -2.25 -10.19
CA TYR A 96 -5.16 -3.06 -11.32
C TYR A 96 -6.00 -4.32 -11.50
N LYS A 97 -6.42 -5.00 -10.42
CA LYS A 97 -7.33 -6.16 -10.50
C LYS A 97 -8.71 -5.84 -11.08
N SER A 98 -9.14 -4.57 -11.04
CA SER A 98 -10.43 -4.13 -11.60
C SER A 98 -10.36 -3.73 -13.08
N ILE A 99 -9.18 -3.34 -13.58
CA ILE A 99 -8.99 -2.82 -14.96
C ILE A 99 -8.26 -3.82 -15.86
N CYS A 100 -7.30 -4.58 -15.31
CA CYS A 100 -6.44 -5.46 -16.09
C CYS A 100 -7.14 -6.78 -16.46
N PRO A 101 -6.95 -7.28 -17.70
CA PRO A 101 -7.25 -8.67 -18.03
C PRO A 101 -6.41 -9.62 -17.15
N LEU A 102 -7.05 -10.65 -16.57
CA LEU A 102 -6.36 -11.65 -15.74
C LEU A 102 -5.22 -12.35 -16.49
N THR A 103 -5.38 -12.57 -17.79
CA THR A 103 -4.33 -13.17 -18.65
C THR A 103 -3.06 -12.33 -18.70
N TRP A 104 -3.17 -11.00 -18.65
CA TRP A 104 -2.00 -10.11 -18.61
C TRP A 104 -1.33 -10.17 -17.25
N VAL A 105 -2.13 -10.07 -16.17
CA VAL A 105 -1.64 -10.12 -14.78
C VAL A 105 -0.86 -11.41 -14.54
N ASN A 106 -1.43 -12.58 -14.85
CA ASN A 106 -0.76 -13.87 -14.69
C ASN A 106 0.58 -13.92 -15.46
N SER A 107 0.61 -13.46 -16.71
CA SER A 107 1.84 -13.46 -17.52
C SER A 107 2.92 -12.50 -16.99
N TRP A 108 2.52 -11.44 -16.28
CA TRP A 108 3.43 -10.52 -15.63
C TRP A 108 3.89 -11.03 -14.27
N ASP A 109 3.01 -11.69 -13.50
CA ASP A 109 3.35 -12.34 -12.23
C ASP A 109 4.39 -13.45 -12.48
N GLU A 110 4.15 -14.35 -13.46
CA GLU A 110 5.13 -15.34 -13.92
C GLU A 110 6.46 -14.71 -14.35
N GLY A 111 6.41 -13.57 -15.06
CA GLY A 111 7.61 -12.83 -15.45
C GLY A 111 8.37 -12.22 -14.27
N VAL A 112 7.67 -11.78 -13.21
CA VAL A 112 8.26 -11.22 -12.00
C VAL A 112 8.91 -12.33 -11.16
N GLU A 113 8.24 -13.46 -11.00
CA GLU A 113 8.77 -14.65 -10.30
C GLU A 113 10.01 -15.22 -10.99
N ASN A 114 10.00 -15.31 -12.33
CA ASN A 114 11.14 -15.77 -13.12
C ASN A 114 12.24 -14.70 -13.32
N GLY A 115 12.04 -13.46 -12.84
CA GLY A 115 12.98 -12.36 -13.03
C GLY A 115 13.15 -11.87 -14.48
N SER A 116 12.26 -12.28 -15.39
CA SER A 116 12.28 -11.94 -16.83
C SER A 116 11.40 -10.73 -17.18
N PHE A 117 10.67 -10.17 -16.21
CA PHE A 117 9.76 -9.04 -16.42
C PHE A 117 10.47 -7.79 -16.93
N ALA A 118 10.02 -7.27 -18.07
CA ALA A 118 10.61 -6.09 -18.72
C ALA A 118 10.34 -4.75 -17.99
N GLY A 119 9.41 -4.72 -17.04
CA GLY A 119 9.08 -3.52 -16.26
C GLY A 119 10.00 -3.35 -15.04
N LYS A 120 10.41 -2.10 -14.76
CA LYS A 120 11.19 -1.80 -13.54
C LYS A 120 10.29 -1.80 -12.31
N VAL A 121 10.41 -2.83 -11.48
CA VAL A 121 9.74 -3.01 -10.18
C VAL A 121 10.70 -2.88 -9.00
#